data_AF-A0AAV5TKD2-F1
#
_entry.id   AF-A0AAV5TKD2-F1
#
_cell.length_a   1.000
_cell.length_b   1.000
_cell.length_c   1.000
_cell.angle_alpha   90.00
_cell.angle_beta   90.00
_cell.angle_gamma   90.00
#
_symmetry.space_group_name_H-M   'P 1'
#
loop_
_entity.id
_entity.type
_entity.pdbx_description
1 polymer ?
#
loop_
_entity_poly.entity_id
_entity_poly.type
_entity_poly.pdbx_seq_one_letter_code
_entity_poly.pdbx_strand_id
1 'polypeptide(L)'
;HVQPFAQEMYTSLTTNAKVFVAAFSDFSENTFPDFRRMSAKYKTTVVSCSLKLVKMLESTYRAARHFPNCSTVMPSYLTTLTIDTVDKLFEDCPHVINKREAMDQMRRNLERSIKLTKEYFLKLQISDDEFLALLGLAFWNEEIINTDCSLTVIVEKNRASIMRVVYSKQGLEDYACRIGELFCFLVNIEKTVSLSHEDLRIYQLLNMFEKECCVR
;
A
#
# COMPACT_ATOMS: atom_id res chain seq x y z
N HIS A 1 -4.79 -5.91 -27.00
CA HIS A 1 -4.96 -6.82 -25.85
C HIS A 1 -5.89 -6.15 -24.87
N VAL A 2 -7.10 -6.68 -24.68
CA VAL A 2 -8.01 -6.22 -23.63
C VAL A 2 -7.41 -6.70 -22.31
N GLN A 3 -6.90 -5.79 -21.50
CA GLN A 3 -6.44 -6.16 -20.17
C GLN A 3 -7.67 -6.48 -19.29
N PRO A 4 -7.61 -7.50 -18.43
CA PRO A 4 -8.76 -8.04 -17.70
C PRO A 4 -9.22 -7.16 -16.52
N PHE A 5 -8.87 -5.87 -16.49
CA PHE A 5 -9.13 -5.00 -15.36
C PHE A 5 -10.40 -4.17 -15.58
N ALA A 6 -11.25 -4.14 -14.55
CA ALA A 6 -12.43 -3.28 -14.52
C ALA A 6 -12.05 -1.84 -14.09
N GLN A 7 -12.91 -0.88 -14.41
CA GLN A 7 -12.80 0.46 -13.82
C GLN A 7 -13.21 0.39 -12.33
N GLU A 8 -12.46 1.07 -11.44
CA GLU A 8 -12.88 1.20 -10.04
C GLU A 8 -14.12 2.09 -9.92
N MET A 9 -15.09 1.64 -9.12
CA MET A 9 -16.35 2.33 -8.83
C MET A 9 -16.46 2.63 -7.33
N TYR A 10 -17.28 3.60 -6.93
CA TYR A 10 -17.40 3.99 -5.52
C TYR A 10 -17.90 2.81 -4.67
N THR A 11 -18.91 2.08 -5.15
CA THR A 11 -19.49 0.95 -4.41
C THR A 11 -18.53 -0.23 -4.27
N SER A 12 -17.51 -0.36 -5.13
CA SER A 12 -16.53 -1.45 -5.05
C SER A 12 -15.43 -1.20 -4.02
N LEU A 13 -15.18 0.04 -3.59
CA LEU A 13 -14.07 0.39 -2.69
C LEU A 13 -14.08 -0.42 -1.39
N THR A 14 -15.23 -0.51 -0.72
CA THR A 14 -15.37 -1.21 0.56
C THR A 14 -15.22 -2.72 0.38
N THR A 15 -15.81 -3.29 -0.67
CA THR A 15 -15.71 -4.72 -0.97
C THR A 15 -14.27 -5.10 -1.29
N ASN A 16 -13.60 -4.31 -2.14
CA ASN A 16 -12.20 -4.49 -2.50
C ASN A 16 -11.28 -4.40 -1.29
N ALA A 17 -11.52 -3.45 -0.37
CA ALA A 17 -10.77 -3.34 0.86
C ALA A 17 -10.91 -4.58 1.76
N LYS A 18 -12.13 -5.12 1.92
CA LYS A 18 -12.37 -6.34 2.71
C LYS A 18 -11.66 -7.56 2.13
N VAL A 19 -11.74 -7.74 0.81
CA VAL A 19 -11.03 -8.82 0.10
C VAL A 19 -9.52 -8.71 0.33
N PHE A 20 -8.97 -7.49 0.23
CA PHE A 20 -7.56 -7.26 0.49
C PHE A 20 -7.15 -7.61 1.93
N VAL A 21 -7.93 -7.18 2.94
CA VAL A 21 -7.64 -7.49 4.36
C VAL A 21 -7.63 -8.99 4.62
N ALA A 22 -8.60 -9.73 4.07
CA ALA A 22 -8.66 -11.18 4.20
C ALA A 22 -7.43 -11.85 3.56
N ALA A 23 -7.15 -11.52 2.30
CA ALA A 23 -5.99 -12.05 1.58
C ALA A 23 -4.66 -11.68 2.27
N PHE A 24 -4.55 -10.48 2.81
CA PHE A 24 -3.36 -10.01 3.53
C PHE A 24 -3.15 -10.77 4.84
N SER A 25 -4.24 -11.07 5.56
CA SER A 25 -4.18 -11.87 6.79
C SER A 25 -3.72 -13.31 6.48
N ASP A 26 -4.30 -13.93 5.46
CA ASP A 26 -3.92 -15.27 5.00
C ASP A 26 -2.46 -15.32 4.51
N PHE A 27 -2.04 -14.32 3.74
CA PHE A 27 -0.65 -14.16 3.31
C PHE A 27 0.29 -14.11 4.51
N SER A 28 -0.06 -13.34 5.55
CA SER A 28 0.77 -13.13 6.73
C SER A 28 0.93 -14.40 7.55
N GLU A 29 -0.16 -15.17 7.74
CA GLU A 29 -0.15 -16.49 8.39
C GLU A 29 0.76 -17.49 7.67
N ASN A 30 0.73 -17.48 6.33
CA ASN A 30 1.48 -18.43 5.52
C ASN A 30 2.95 -18.05 5.35
N THR A 31 3.26 -16.75 5.37
CA THR A 31 4.60 -16.23 5.06
C THR A 31 5.47 -16.07 6.29
N PHE A 32 4.91 -15.64 7.43
CA PHE A 32 5.70 -15.28 8.61
C PHE A 32 5.44 -16.24 9.78
N PRO A 33 6.37 -17.17 10.09
CA PRO A 33 6.19 -18.13 11.19
C PRO A 33 5.98 -17.48 12.55
N ASP A 34 6.65 -16.34 12.78
CA ASP A 34 6.55 -15.56 14.01
C ASP A 34 5.14 -14.95 14.14
N PHE A 35 4.57 -14.39 13.07
CA PHE A 35 3.18 -13.91 13.04
C PHE A 35 2.19 -15.04 13.31
N ARG A 36 2.36 -16.21 12.65
CA ARG A 36 1.47 -17.37 12.82
C ARG A 36 1.29 -17.80 14.27
N ARG A 37 2.37 -17.70 15.07
CA ARG A 37 2.41 -18.10 16.48
C ARG A 37 1.89 -17.04 17.45
N MET A 38 1.64 -15.82 16.98
CA MET A 38 1.13 -14.74 17.83
C MET A 38 -0.30 -15.01 18.31
N SER A 39 -0.65 -14.39 19.42
CA SER A 39 -2.05 -14.31 19.86
C SER A 39 -2.89 -13.49 18.87
N ALA A 40 -4.21 -13.71 18.87
CA ALA A 40 -5.13 -12.95 18.02
C ALA A 40 -5.00 -11.43 18.23
N LYS A 41 -4.82 -10.97 19.47
CA LYS A 41 -4.59 -9.56 19.80
C LYS A 41 -3.40 -8.99 19.02
N TYR A 42 -2.24 -9.65 19.09
CA TYR A 42 -1.03 -9.17 18.43
C TYR A 42 -1.13 -9.27 16.90
N LYS A 43 -1.79 -10.32 16.37
CA LYS A 43 -2.07 -10.42 14.93
C LYS A 43 -2.87 -9.24 14.42
N THR A 44 -3.94 -8.87 15.12
CA THR A 44 -4.74 -7.69 14.79
C THR A 44 -3.91 -6.42 14.82
N THR A 45 -3.09 -6.20 15.87
CA THR A 45 -2.20 -5.04 15.95
C THR A 45 -1.26 -4.97 14.74
N VAL A 46 -0.55 -6.05 14.44
CA VAL A 46 0.41 -6.09 13.31
C VAL A 46 -0.28 -5.83 11.98
N VAL A 47 -1.44 -6.46 11.73
CA VAL A 47 -2.21 -6.25 10.50
C VAL A 47 -2.68 -4.80 10.39
N SER A 48 -3.29 -4.22 11.42
CA SER A 48 -3.77 -2.84 11.39
C SER A 48 -2.64 -1.83 11.13
N CYS A 49 -1.49 -1.99 11.79
CA CYS A 49 -0.33 -1.09 11.63
C CYS A 49 0.37 -1.24 10.26
N SER A 50 0.24 -2.38 9.58
CA SER A 50 0.96 -2.63 8.31
C SER A 50 0.08 -2.54 7.07
N LEU A 51 -1.23 -2.64 7.22
CA LEU A 51 -2.19 -2.78 6.11
C LEU A 51 -2.03 -1.71 5.03
N LYS A 52 -2.00 -0.43 5.44
CA LYS A 52 -1.95 0.69 4.49
C LYS A 52 -0.62 0.76 3.74
N LEU A 53 0.48 0.52 4.46
CA LEU A 53 1.82 0.53 3.89
C LEU A 53 2.01 -0.59 2.88
N VAL A 54 1.62 -1.81 3.27
CA VAL A 54 1.66 -2.98 2.38
C VAL A 54 0.75 -2.78 1.17
N LYS A 55 -0.49 -2.30 1.37
CA LYS A 55 -1.42 -2.03 0.26
C LYS A 55 -0.86 -1.01 -0.73
N MET A 56 -0.28 0.09 -0.25
CA MET A 56 0.29 1.12 -1.11
C MET A 56 1.47 0.58 -1.92
N LEU A 57 2.38 -0.15 -1.27
CA LEU A 57 3.55 -0.74 -1.93
C LEU A 57 3.15 -1.79 -2.99
N GLU A 58 2.24 -2.70 -2.64
CA GLU A 58 1.73 -3.76 -3.52
C GLU A 58 0.98 -3.19 -4.73
N SER A 59 0.11 -2.20 -4.51
CA SER A 59 -0.60 -1.50 -5.59
C SER A 59 0.37 -0.78 -6.52
N THR A 60 1.40 -0.14 -5.97
CA THR A 60 2.45 0.54 -6.74
C THR A 60 3.20 -0.45 -7.64
N TYR A 61 3.59 -1.59 -7.07
CA TYR A 61 4.26 -2.67 -7.81
C TYR A 61 3.41 -3.17 -8.99
N ARG A 62 2.14 -3.53 -8.75
CA ARG A 62 1.25 -4.00 -9.82
C ARG A 62 1.02 -2.94 -10.90
N ALA A 63 0.79 -1.68 -10.48
CA ALA A 63 0.61 -0.58 -11.41
C ALA A 63 1.85 -0.33 -12.27
N ALA A 64 3.05 -0.41 -11.69
CA ALA A 64 4.32 -0.28 -12.41
C ALA A 64 4.53 -1.43 -13.41
N ARG A 65 4.19 -2.68 -13.03
CA ARG A 65 4.32 -3.87 -13.88
C ARG A 65 3.34 -3.89 -15.05
N HIS A 66 2.06 -3.59 -14.80
CA HIS A 66 1.01 -3.68 -15.82
C HIS A 66 0.86 -2.42 -16.67
N PHE A 67 1.26 -1.26 -16.14
CA PHE A 67 1.07 0.05 -16.76
C PHE A 67 2.30 0.95 -16.67
N PRO A 68 3.51 0.51 -17.07
CA PRO A 68 4.74 1.25 -16.82
C PRO A 68 4.77 2.66 -17.43
N ASN A 69 4.04 2.89 -18.52
CA ASN A 69 4.07 4.14 -19.28
C ASN A 69 2.78 4.97 -19.16
N CYS A 70 1.92 4.66 -18.19
CA CYS A 70 0.63 5.33 -18.00
C CYS A 70 0.46 5.80 -16.55
N SER A 71 -0.41 6.78 -16.32
CA SER A 71 -0.79 7.23 -14.98
C SER A 71 -1.76 6.27 -14.26
N THR A 72 -2.01 5.08 -14.81
CA THR A 72 -2.91 4.09 -14.23
C THR A 72 -2.37 3.56 -12.90
N VAL A 73 -3.22 3.58 -11.87
CA VAL A 73 -3.03 2.93 -10.58
C VAL A 73 -3.98 1.73 -10.45
N MET A 74 -3.70 0.84 -9.51
CA MET A 74 -4.50 -0.36 -9.27
C MET A 74 -4.99 -0.44 -7.82
N PRO A 75 -6.11 0.24 -7.48
CA PRO A 75 -6.60 0.32 -6.09
C PRO A 75 -6.99 -1.04 -5.49
N SER A 76 -7.31 -2.02 -6.34
CA SER A 76 -7.54 -3.44 -6.00
C SER A 76 -6.89 -4.37 -7.03
N TYR A 77 -6.94 -5.68 -6.81
CA TYR A 77 -6.40 -6.70 -7.70
C TYR A 77 -7.00 -6.69 -9.11
N LEU A 78 -8.26 -6.29 -9.24
CA LEU A 78 -9.04 -6.42 -10.48
C LEU A 78 -9.49 -5.08 -11.06
N THR A 79 -9.14 -3.98 -10.42
CA THR A 79 -9.60 -2.64 -10.81
C THR A 79 -8.47 -1.69 -11.11
N THR A 80 -8.75 -0.76 -12.00
CA THR A 80 -7.86 0.33 -12.38
C THR A 80 -8.52 1.68 -12.15
N LEU A 81 -7.69 2.68 -11.90
CA LEU A 81 -8.11 4.07 -11.83
C LEU A 81 -7.04 4.95 -12.51
N THR A 82 -7.48 5.97 -13.23
CA THR A 82 -6.62 6.99 -13.84
C THR A 82 -7.15 8.38 -13.47
N ILE A 83 -6.33 9.41 -13.64
CA ILE A 83 -6.75 10.82 -13.45
C ILE A 83 -7.97 11.16 -14.32
N ASP A 84 -8.00 10.62 -15.54
CA ASP A 84 -9.06 10.87 -16.54
C ASP A 84 -10.35 10.09 -16.28
N THR A 85 -10.32 9.10 -15.39
CA THR A 85 -11.49 8.23 -15.08
C THR A 85 -12.00 8.42 -13.66
N VAL A 86 -11.51 9.46 -12.97
CA VAL A 86 -11.97 9.82 -11.62
C VAL A 86 -13.47 10.14 -11.61
N ASP A 87 -14.01 10.72 -12.67
CA ASP A 87 -15.44 10.99 -12.80
C ASP A 87 -16.29 9.72 -12.72
N LYS A 88 -15.87 8.65 -13.39
CA LYS A 88 -16.55 7.35 -13.40
C LYS A 88 -16.63 6.73 -12.01
N LEU A 89 -15.58 6.91 -11.20
CA LEU A 89 -15.56 6.46 -9.81
C LEU A 89 -16.76 7.00 -9.02
N PHE A 90 -17.26 8.21 -9.34
CA PHE A 90 -18.33 8.88 -8.61
C PHE A 90 -19.73 8.72 -9.24
N GLU A 91 -19.87 7.98 -10.34
CA GLU A 91 -21.15 7.77 -11.01
C GLU A 91 -22.14 7.02 -10.11
N ASP A 92 -21.66 5.99 -9.41
CA ASP A 92 -22.44 5.13 -8.51
C ASP A 92 -22.37 5.55 -7.04
N CYS A 93 -21.81 6.73 -6.74
CA CYS A 93 -21.77 7.26 -5.38
C CYS A 93 -23.18 7.64 -4.90
N PRO A 94 -23.73 6.99 -3.85
CA PRO A 94 -25.10 7.22 -3.39
C PRO A 94 -25.25 8.50 -2.55
N HIS A 95 -24.14 9.11 -2.15
CA HIS A 95 -24.13 10.27 -1.26
C HIS A 95 -24.29 11.58 -2.03
N VAL A 96 -25.02 12.52 -1.44
CA VAL A 96 -25.13 13.89 -1.96
C VAL A 96 -23.86 14.64 -1.57
N ILE A 97 -22.90 14.71 -2.50
CA ILE A 97 -21.58 15.32 -2.30
C ILE A 97 -21.33 16.45 -3.31
N ASN A 98 -20.39 17.34 -3.01
CA ASN A 98 -19.82 18.23 -4.02
C ASN A 98 -18.90 17.42 -4.96
N LYS A 99 -19.49 16.72 -5.93
CA LYS A 99 -18.76 15.82 -6.85
C LYS A 99 -17.59 16.52 -7.54
N ARG A 100 -17.75 17.78 -7.95
CA ARG A 100 -16.68 18.53 -8.62
C ARG A 100 -15.45 18.67 -7.74
N GLU A 101 -15.64 19.19 -6.53
CA GLU A 101 -14.54 19.40 -5.59
C GLU A 101 -13.88 18.08 -5.16
N ALA A 102 -14.70 17.04 -4.91
CA ALA A 102 -14.23 15.70 -4.63
C ALA A 102 -13.36 15.11 -5.76
N MET A 103 -13.82 15.23 -7.01
CA MET A 103 -13.08 14.79 -8.19
C MET A 103 -11.76 15.55 -8.34
N ASP A 104 -11.77 16.87 -8.21
CA ASP A 104 -10.57 17.69 -8.37
C ASP A 104 -9.55 17.38 -7.27
N GLN A 105 -10.00 17.14 -6.04
CA GLN A 105 -9.14 16.70 -4.95
C GLN A 105 -8.56 15.31 -5.23
N MET A 106 -9.37 14.34 -5.67
CA MET A 106 -8.91 13.00 -6.03
C MET A 106 -7.89 13.01 -7.17
N ARG A 107 -8.08 13.82 -8.21
CA ARG A 107 -7.11 13.96 -9.31
C ARG A 107 -5.75 14.44 -8.81
N ARG A 108 -5.72 15.51 -7.99
CA ARG A 108 -4.48 16.01 -7.37
C ARG A 108 -3.79 14.96 -6.51
N ASN A 109 -4.58 14.23 -5.73
CA ASN A 109 -4.07 13.19 -4.82
C ASN A 109 -3.48 12.00 -5.59
N LEU A 110 -4.15 11.57 -6.66
CA LEU A 110 -3.63 10.52 -7.56
C LEU A 110 -2.34 10.96 -8.23
N GLU A 111 -2.29 12.15 -8.82
CA GLU A 111 -1.10 12.69 -9.48
C GLU A 111 0.09 12.75 -8.51
N ARG A 112 -0.12 13.28 -7.30
CA ARG A 112 0.89 13.32 -6.24
C ARG A 112 1.37 11.92 -5.85
N SER A 113 0.45 10.98 -5.68
CA SER A 113 0.76 9.60 -5.30
C SER A 113 1.59 8.89 -6.37
N ILE A 114 1.19 9.00 -7.64
CA ILE A 114 1.89 8.38 -8.78
C ILE A 114 3.35 8.85 -8.85
N LYS A 115 3.57 10.15 -8.69
CA LYS A 115 4.91 10.76 -8.71
C LYS A 115 5.80 10.29 -7.56
N LEU A 116 5.25 10.21 -6.34
CA LEU A 116 6.01 9.81 -5.15
C LEU A 116 6.27 8.31 -5.09
N THR A 117 5.42 7.50 -5.73
CA THR A 117 5.47 6.04 -5.62
C THR A 117 5.89 5.40 -6.95
N LYS A 118 4.97 5.30 -7.91
CA LYS A 118 5.15 4.55 -9.15
C LYS A 118 6.31 5.03 -10.02
N GLU A 119 6.45 6.34 -10.22
CA GLU A 119 7.56 6.89 -11.01
C GLU A 119 8.91 6.57 -10.36
N TYR A 120 8.97 6.66 -9.02
CA TYR A 120 10.19 6.34 -8.28
C TYR A 120 10.49 4.84 -8.31
N PHE A 121 9.47 3.98 -8.18
CA PHE A 121 9.60 2.53 -8.32
C PHE A 121 10.20 2.16 -9.68
N LEU A 122 9.68 2.74 -10.76
CA LEU A 122 10.16 2.49 -12.13
C LEU A 122 11.60 3.00 -12.32
N LYS A 123 11.92 4.18 -11.78
CA LYS A 123 13.26 4.77 -11.86
C LYS A 123 14.30 3.91 -11.14
N LEU A 124 13.97 3.36 -9.98
CA LEU A 124 14.86 2.51 -9.20
C LEU A 124 15.03 1.10 -9.79
N GLN A 125 14.23 0.71 -10.77
CA GLN A 125 14.27 -0.63 -11.37
C GLN A 125 14.22 -1.74 -10.30
N ILE A 126 13.31 -1.61 -9.34
CA ILE A 126 13.16 -2.55 -8.23
C ILE A 126 12.82 -3.94 -8.79
N SER A 127 13.66 -4.93 -8.48
CA SER A 127 13.48 -6.33 -8.86
C SER A 127 12.38 -7.02 -8.03
N ASP A 128 11.96 -8.21 -8.42
CA ASP A 128 10.95 -8.97 -7.67
C ASP A 128 11.44 -9.36 -6.27
N ASP A 129 12.70 -9.76 -6.15
CA ASP A 129 13.30 -10.09 -4.85
C ASP A 129 13.39 -8.87 -3.92
N GLU A 130 13.77 -7.71 -4.46
CA GLU A 130 13.79 -6.44 -3.71
C GLU A 130 12.38 -5.98 -3.33
N PHE A 131 11.40 -6.16 -4.22
CA PHE A 131 10.00 -5.89 -3.90
C PHE A 131 9.50 -6.78 -2.77
N LEU A 132 9.77 -8.09 -2.80
CA LEU A 132 9.38 -9.01 -1.73
C LEU A 132 10.04 -8.63 -0.38
N ALA A 133 11.29 -8.15 -0.43
CA ALA A 133 11.97 -7.63 0.74
C ALA A 133 11.28 -6.39 1.31
N LEU A 134 11.00 -5.40 0.45
CA LEU A 134 10.26 -4.20 0.82
C LEU A 134 8.89 -4.53 1.37
N LEU A 135 8.21 -5.53 0.82
CA LEU A 135 6.92 -6.02 1.28
C LEU A 135 7.01 -6.58 2.71
N GLY A 136 8.05 -7.38 2.99
CA GLY A 136 8.31 -7.89 4.33
C GLY A 136 8.72 -6.80 5.33
N LEU A 137 9.47 -5.79 4.89
CA LEU A 137 9.85 -4.64 5.73
C LEU A 137 8.65 -3.72 6.01
N ALA A 138 7.76 -3.54 5.04
CA ALA A 138 6.50 -2.82 5.19
C ALA A 138 5.54 -3.54 6.14
N PHE A 139 5.56 -4.88 6.12
CA PHE A 139 4.83 -5.72 7.06
C PHE A 139 5.37 -5.56 8.49
N TRP A 140 6.67 -5.73 8.68
CA TRP A 140 7.35 -5.54 9.96
C TRP A 140 7.87 -4.11 10.12
N ASN A 141 6.96 -3.14 10.21
CA ASN A 141 7.28 -1.72 10.29
C ASN A 141 7.40 -1.19 11.73
N GLU A 142 7.85 0.06 11.88
CA GLU A 142 8.07 0.71 13.17
C GLU A 142 6.78 1.19 13.86
N GLU A 143 5.67 1.35 13.12
CA GLU A 143 4.36 1.70 13.70
C GLU A 143 3.88 0.61 14.66
N ILE A 144 4.22 -0.66 14.40
CA ILE A 144 3.96 -1.79 15.31
C ILE A 144 4.65 -1.56 16.65
N ILE A 145 5.93 -1.16 16.62
CA ILE A 145 6.74 -0.92 17.82
C ILE A 145 6.18 0.26 18.62
N ASN A 146 5.81 1.34 17.92
CA ASN A 146 5.21 2.52 18.53
C ASN A 146 3.85 2.23 19.17
N THR A 147 3.11 1.26 18.62
CA THR A 147 1.79 0.86 19.12
C THR A 147 1.92 -0.13 20.29
N ASP A 148 2.85 -1.09 20.22
CA ASP A 148 3.09 -2.09 21.26
C ASP A 148 4.57 -2.47 21.33
N CYS A 149 5.29 -1.88 22.29
CA CYS A 149 6.73 -2.10 22.47
C CYS A 149 7.08 -3.54 22.89
N SER A 150 6.11 -4.36 23.31
CA SER A 150 6.37 -5.79 23.55
C SER A 150 6.70 -6.56 22.27
N LEU A 151 6.37 -5.99 21.10
CA LEU A 151 6.66 -6.56 19.79
C LEU A 151 8.02 -6.13 19.21
N THR A 152 8.80 -5.28 19.89
CA THR A 152 10.08 -4.78 19.36
C THR A 152 11.02 -5.91 18.94
N VAL A 153 11.25 -6.88 19.84
CA VAL A 153 12.19 -7.98 19.60
C VAL A 153 11.80 -8.80 18.37
N ILE A 154 10.51 -9.06 18.17
CA ILE A 154 10.03 -9.88 17.04
C ILE A 154 10.08 -9.09 15.73
N VAL A 155 9.76 -7.79 15.75
CA VAL A 155 9.84 -6.90 14.57
C VAL A 155 11.29 -6.77 14.11
N GLU A 156 12.22 -6.41 15.02
CA GLU A 156 13.63 -6.23 14.70
C GLU A 156 14.27 -7.52 14.16
N LYS A 157 13.99 -8.66 14.81
CA LYS A 157 14.46 -9.98 14.36
C LYS A 157 14.00 -10.28 12.93
N ASN A 158 12.73 -10.06 12.61
CA ASN A 158 12.21 -10.36 11.28
C ASN A 158 12.76 -9.39 10.22
N ARG A 159 12.86 -8.09 10.53
CA ARG A 159 13.50 -7.09 9.65
C ARG A 159 14.95 -7.47 9.33
N ALA A 160 15.74 -7.81 10.35
CA ALA A 160 17.13 -8.22 10.18
C ALA A 160 17.26 -9.49 9.32
N SER A 161 16.36 -10.46 9.50
CA SER A 161 16.32 -11.69 8.70
C SER A 161 16.04 -11.39 7.22
N ILE A 162 15.06 -10.54 6.93
CA ILE A 162 14.72 -10.13 5.55
C ILE A 162 15.91 -9.47 4.87
N MET A 163 16.54 -8.50 5.54
CA MET A 163 17.72 -7.82 5.01
C MET A 163 18.86 -8.79 4.72
N ARG A 164 19.11 -9.75 5.62
CA ARG A 164 20.16 -10.75 5.42
C ARG A 164 19.89 -11.62 4.19
N VAL A 165 18.65 -12.06 3.97
CA VAL A 165 18.31 -12.97 2.86
C VAL A 165 18.52 -12.33 1.49
N VAL A 166 18.16 -11.06 1.32
CA VAL A 166 18.27 -10.37 0.02
C VAL A 166 19.73 -10.23 -0.39
N TYR A 167 20.58 -9.78 0.54
CA TYR A 167 21.94 -9.37 0.20
C TYR A 167 22.99 -10.48 0.38
N SER A 168 22.72 -11.49 1.21
CA SER A 168 23.59 -12.68 1.27
C SER A 168 23.56 -13.53 -0.01
N LYS A 169 22.45 -13.50 -0.75
CA LYS A 169 22.29 -14.28 -2.00
C LYS A 169 23.04 -13.68 -3.20
N GLN A 170 23.33 -12.39 -3.18
CA GLN A 170 23.86 -11.69 -4.35
C GLN A 170 25.39 -11.63 -4.40
N GLY A 171 26.09 -11.98 -3.31
CA GLY A 171 27.55 -11.98 -3.26
C GLY A 171 28.19 -10.61 -3.53
N LEU A 172 27.41 -9.53 -3.44
CA LEU A 172 27.86 -8.16 -3.69
C LEU A 172 28.53 -7.61 -2.43
N GLU A 173 29.73 -7.05 -2.56
CA GLU A 173 30.46 -6.43 -1.45
C GLU A 173 29.95 -5.03 -1.11
N ASP A 174 29.33 -4.32 -2.07
CA ASP A 174 28.82 -2.96 -1.92
C ASP A 174 27.32 -2.87 -2.22
N TYR A 175 26.50 -3.38 -1.29
CA TYR A 175 25.04 -3.30 -1.37
C TYR A 175 24.47 -2.13 -0.54
N ALA A 176 25.31 -1.40 0.19
CA ALA A 176 24.87 -0.37 1.13
C ALA A 176 24.14 0.77 0.41
N CYS A 177 24.66 1.21 -0.73
CA CYS A 177 24.01 2.23 -1.57
C CYS A 177 22.62 1.75 -2.04
N ARG A 178 22.51 0.52 -2.55
CA ARG A 178 21.24 -0.02 -3.04
C ARG A 178 20.21 -0.17 -1.93
N ILE A 179 20.63 -0.66 -0.76
CA ILE A 179 19.80 -0.68 0.45
C ILE A 179 19.27 0.71 0.78
N GLY A 180 20.15 1.72 0.76
CA GLY A 180 19.79 3.11 1.03
C GLY A 180 18.70 3.61 0.09
N GLU A 181 18.82 3.34 -1.21
CA GLU A 181 17.79 3.69 -2.20
C GLU A 181 16.44 3.03 -1.92
N LEU A 182 16.45 1.73 -1.58
CA LEU A 182 15.22 1.00 -1.26
C LEU A 182 14.56 1.53 0.03
N PHE A 183 15.33 1.88 1.04
CA PHE A 183 14.79 2.51 2.26
C PHE A 183 14.24 3.92 1.97
N CYS A 184 14.94 4.73 1.17
CA CYS A 184 14.40 6.02 0.71
C CYS A 184 13.06 5.85 0.00
N PHE A 185 12.93 4.82 -0.83
CA PHE A 185 11.66 4.50 -1.46
C PHE A 185 10.58 4.09 -0.45
N LEU A 186 10.91 3.22 0.52
CA LEU A 186 9.96 2.83 1.57
C LEU A 186 9.43 4.05 2.35
N VAL A 187 10.32 4.99 2.70
CA VAL A 187 9.94 6.26 3.34
C VAL A 187 9.01 7.10 2.45
N ASN A 188 9.20 7.11 1.13
CA ASN A 188 8.27 7.77 0.20
C ASN A 188 6.89 7.13 0.20
N ILE A 189 6.81 5.80 0.33
CA ILE A 189 5.54 5.07 0.46
C ILE A 189 4.87 5.44 1.80
N GLU A 190 5.60 5.43 2.91
CA GLU A 190 5.10 5.85 4.23
C GLU A 190 4.54 7.28 4.20
N LYS A 191 5.28 8.22 3.60
CA LYS A 191 4.82 9.59 3.39
C LYS A 191 3.53 9.64 2.57
N THR A 192 3.43 8.83 1.51
CA THR A 192 2.23 8.77 0.67
C THR A 192 1.03 8.21 1.44
N VAL A 193 1.25 7.22 2.32
CA VAL A 193 0.21 6.69 3.21
C VAL A 193 -0.27 7.74 4.20
N SER A 194 0.66 8.51 4.79
CA SER A 194 0.34 9.61 5.70
C SER A 194 -0.53 10.68 5.00
N LEU A 195 -0.12 11.12 3.80
CA LEU A 195 -0.92 12.04 2.98
C LEU A 195 -2.29 11.46 2.61
N SER A 196 -2.35 10.17 2.29
CA SER A 196 -3.63 9.50 1.96
C SER A 196 -4.58 9.48 3.17
N HIS A 197 -4.05 9.42 4.40
CA HIS A 197 -4.89 9.53 5.59
C HIS A 197 -5.47 10.94 5.74
N GLU A 198 -4.71 11.99 5.46
CA GLU A 198 -5.22 13.37 5.41
C GLU A 198 -6.28 13.53 4.32
N ASP A 199 -6.04 12.96 3.14
CA ASP A 199 -6.98 12.96 2.02
C ASP A 199 -8.32 12.31 2.39
N LEU A 200 -8.28 11.18 3.11
CA LEU A 200 -9.49 10.54 3.64
C LEU A 200 -10.27 11.44 4.60
N ARG A 201 -9.60 12.27 5.41
CA ARG A 201 -10.28 13.25 6.28
C ARG A 201 -10.96 14.34 5.46
N ILE A 202 -10.33 14.80 4.39
CA ILE A 202 -10.95 15.76 3.47
C ILE A 202 -12.20 15.13 2.82
N TYR A 203 -12.12 13.89 2.35
CA TYR A 203 -13.28 13.20 1.79
C TYR A 203 -14.41 13.00 2.79
N GLN A 204 -14.10 12.72 4.07
CA GLN A 204 -15.10 12.69 5.15
C GLN A 204 -15.79 14.06 5.34
N LEU A 205 -15.05 15.17 5.26
CA LEU A 205 -15.63 16.51 5.32
C LEU A 205 -16.52 16.84 4.12
N LEU A 206 -16.23 16.25 2.96
CA LEU A 206 -17.04 16.34 1.74
C LEU A 206 -18.24 15.39 1.73
N ASN A 207 -18.54 14.71 2.85
CA ASN A 207 -19.59 13.70 2.99
C ASN A 207 -19.45 12.51 2.03
N MET A 208 -18.24 12.24 1.54
CA MET A 208 -18.00 11.08 0.67
C MET A 208 -18.02 9.78 1.43
N PHE A 209 -17.44 9.72 2.63
CA PHE A 209 -17.36 8.49 3.42
C PHE A 209 -17.99 8.73 4.78
N GLU A 210 -18.69 7.71 5.30
CA GLU A 210 -19.09 7.70 6.70
C GLU A 210 -17.86 7.71 7.61
N LYS A 211 -18.00 8.27 8.83
CA LYS A 211 -16.90 8.38 9.81
C LYS A 211 -16.23 7.03 10.15
N GLU A 212 -16.89 5.90 9.85
CA GLU A 212 -16.46 4.55 10.19
C GLU A 212 -16.09 3.67 8.97
N CYS A 213 -16.19 4.18 7.74
CA CYS A 213 -16.01 3.36 6.53
C CYS A 213 -14.57 2.88 6.27
N CYS A 214 -13.57 3.45 6.96
CA CYS A 214 -12.17 3.04 6.80
C CYS A 214 -11.74 2.22 8.01
N VAL A 215 -11.47 0.93 7.75
CA VAL A 215 -10.93 -0.08 8.68
C VAL A 215 -9.92 0.57 9.65
N ARG A 216 -10.24 0.53 10.94
CA ARG A 216 -9.30 0.78 12.05
C ARG A 216 -8.32 -0.38 12.14
#